data_AF-A0A967VSG9-F1
#
_entry.id   AF-A0A967VSG9-F1
#
_cell.length_a   1.000
_cell.length_b   1.000
_cell.length_c   1.000
_cell.angle_alpha   90.00
_cell.angle_beta   90.00
_cell.angle_gamma   90.00
#
_symmetry.space_group_name_H-M   'P 1'
#
loop_
_entity.id
_entity.type
_entity.pdbx_description
1 polymer ?
#
loop_
_entity_poly.entity_id
_entity_poly.type
_entity_poly.pdbx_seq_one_letter_code
_entity_poly.pdbx_strand_id
1 'polypeptide(L)'
;MLVEVALPLPMPRTFTYRSDREIEPGTRVEVPFGPRRLVGWVTGPTDGGPAGARIRRVHRVLEERPSADRHLLRLSRWVADYYLSSQGLVLRTALPNPMADAGADPIKTRRVLRLTRELPSLTLRDEVFGRAHRQR
;
A
#
# COMPACT_ATOMS: atom_id res chain seq x y z
N MET A 1 11.05 21.90 0.43
CA MET A 1 11.77 21.28 -0.72
C MET A 1 10.78 20.65 -1.70
N LEU A 2 11.24 20.29 -2.89
CA LEU A 2 10.44 19.53 -3.86
C LEU A 2 10.97 18.08 -3.94
N VAL A 3 10.05 17.14 -4.09
CA VAL A 3 10.33 15.72 -4.19
C VAL A 3 9.55 15.10 -5.34
N GLU A 4 10.15 14.12 -6.00
CA GLU A 4 9.46 13.29 -6.99
C GLU A 4 8.82 12.08 -6.31
N VAL A 5 7.57 11.81 -6.68
CA VAL A 5 6.79 10.70 -6.13
C VAL A 5 6.34 9.78 -7.26
N ALA A 6 6.73 8.52 -7.19
CA ALA A 6 6.23 7.45 -8.04
C ALA A 6 4.85 6.99 -7.53
N LEU A 7 3.80 7.35 -8.25
CA LEU A 7 2.42 6.92 -7.97
C LEU A 7 2.09 5.63 -8.71
N PRO A 8 1.30 4.72 -8.12
CA PRO A 8 0.94 3.44 -8.73
C PRO A 8 -0.21 3.61 -9.74
N LEU A 9 0.05 4.44 -10.75
CA LEU A 9 -0.83 4.79 -11.85
C LEU A 9 -0.24 4.25 -13.16
N PRO A 10 -1.05 3.96 -14.19
CA PRO A 10 -0.58 3.55 -15.52
C PRO A 10 -0.02 4.77 -16.30
N MET A 11 0.91 5.50 -15.69
CA MET A 11 1.58 6.66 -16.26
C MET A 11 3.08 6.50 -16.01
N PRO A 12 3.93 6.40 -17.05
CA PRO A 12 5.36 6.14 -16.91
C PRO A 12 6.14 7.41 -16.51
N ARG A 13 5.69 8.09 -15.46
CA ARG A 13 6.31 9.30 -14.91
C ARG A 13 6.12 9.39 -13.41
N THR A 14 6.99 10.17 -12.77
CA THR A 14 6.83 10.62 -11.39
C THR A 14 6.07 11.95 -11.35
N PHE A 15 5.68 12.35 -10.14
CA PHE A 15 4.95 13.59 -9.90
C PHE A 15 5.64 14.42 -8.83
N THR A 16 5.81 15.71 -9.10
CA THR A 16 6.44 16.66 -8.20
C THR A 16 5.50 17.11 -7.09
N TYR A 17 5.94 16.99 -5.84
CA TYR A 17 5.23 17.50 -4.67
C TYR A 17 6.14 18.34 -3.79
N ARG A 18 5.55 19.26 -3.03
CA ARG A 18 6.25 20.05 -2.01
C ARG A 18 6.22 19.31 -0.67
N SER A 19 7.37 19.23 -0.02
CA SER A 19 7.50 18.74 1.35
C SER A 19 8.08 19.83 2.26
N ASP A 20 7.57 19.89 3.49
CA ASP A 20 8.02 20.81 4.54
C ASP A 20 9.22 20.24 5.33
N ARG A 21 9.54 18.96 5.13
CA ARG A 21 10.71 18.29 5.70
C ARG A 21 11.46 17.47 4.67
N GLU A 22 12.69 17.10 4.98
CA GLU A 22 13.42 16.11 4.19
C GLU A 22 12.77 14.74 4.31
N ILE A 23 12.65 14.05 3.17
CA ILE A 23 12.07 12.71 3.09
C ILE A 23 13.06 11.83 2.36
N GLU A 24 13.50 10.77 3.02
CA GLU A 24 14.42 9.82 2.41
C GLU A 24 13.77 9.11 1.20
N PRO A 25 14.50 8.95 0.08
CA PRO A 25 14.03 8.17 -1.06
C PRO A 25 13.61 6.75 -0.64
N GLY A 26 12.49 6.30 -1.19
CA GLY A 26 11.89 4.99 -0.91
C GLY A 26 10.90 5.00 0.25
N THR A 27 10.72 6.16 0.90
CA THR A 27 9.66 6.36 1.89
C THR A 27 8.30 6.50 1.23
N ARG A 28 7.29 5.85 1.81
CA ARG A 28 5.90 6.00 1.37
C ARG A 28 5.30 7.31 1.86
N VAL A 29 4.63 7.99 0.94
CA VAL A 29 3.94 9.25 1.17
C VAL A 29 2.55 9.18 0.61
N GLU A 30 1.63 9.84 1.31
CA GLU A 30 0.28 10.08 0.84
C GLU A 30 0.20 11.49 0.27
N VAL A 31 -0.33 11.60 -0.95
CA VAL A 31 -0.37 12.84 -1.71
C VAL A 31 -1.74 13.06 -2.35
N PRO A 32 -2.17 14.32 -2.54
CA PRO A 32 -3.38 14.61 -3.30
C PRO A 32 -3.17 14.37 -4.80
N PHE A 33 -4.13 13.71 -5.44
CA PHE A 33 -4.16 13.48 -6.88
C PHE A 33 -5.59 13.66 -7.41
N GLY A 34 -5.88 14.85 -7.95
CA GLY A 34 -7.25 15.25 -8.30
C GLY A 34 -8.14 15.33 -7.05
N PRO A 35 -9.32 14.68 -7.03
CA PRO A 35 -10.24 14.67 -5.89
C PRO A 35 -9.87 13.66 -4.79
N ARG A 36 -8.92 12.75 -5.03
CA ARG A 36 -8.56 11.65 -4.13
C ARG A 36 -7.15 11.79 -3.58
N ARG A 37 -6.83 10.97 -2.59
CA ARG A 37 -5.48 10.78 -2.05
C ARG A 37 -4.93 9.44 -2.53
N LEU A 38 -3.65 9.41 -2.85
CA LEU A 38 -2.94 8.21 -3.29
C LEU A 38 -1.67 8.05 -2.46
N VAL A 39 -1.29 6.80 -2.27
CA VAL A 39 0.01 6.44 -1.69
C VAL A 39 1.00 6.19 -2.82
N GLY A 40 2.19 6.75 -2.70
CA GLY A 40 3.32 6.50 -3.58
C GLY A 40 4.64 6.52 -2.83
N TRP A 41 5.73 6.37 -3.57
CA TRP A 41 7.09 6.34 -3.03
C TRP A 41 7.87 7.56 -3.49
N VAL A 42 8.57 8.21 -2.56
CA VAL A 42 9.53 9.27 -2.93
C VAL A 42 10.69 8.64 -3.69
N THR A 43 11.02 9.13 -4.87
CA THR A 43 12.15 8.63 -5.68
C THR A 43 13.41 9.46 -5.50
N GLY A 44 13.27 10.72 -5.05
CA GLY A 44 14.38 11.63 -4.82
C GLY A 44 13.93 13.08 -4.68
N PRO A 45 14.84 13.98 -4.25
CA PRO A 45 14.64 15.41 -4.38
C PRO A 45 14.60 15.83 -5.86
N THR A 46 13.98 16.98 -6.13
CA THR A 46 14.05 17.64 -7.45
C THR A 46 14.21 19.13 -7.26
N ASP A 47 14.93 19.77 -8.17
CA ASP A 47 15.15 21.23 -8.14
C ASP A 47 14.07 22.00 -8.91
N GLY A 48 13.15 21.30 -9.59
CA GLY A 48 12.17 21.93 -10.46
C GLY A 48 10.87 21.17 -10.62
N GLY A 49 9.79 21.94 -10.75
CA GLY A 49 8.57 21.54 -11.42
C GLY A 49 8.32 22.46 -12.62
N PRO A 50 7.33 22.18 -13.48
CA PRO A 50 7.05 23.04 -14.63
C PRO A 50 6.81 24.49 -14.20
N ALA A 51 7.42 25.45 -14.91
CA ALA A 51 7.28 26.87 -14.60
C ALA A 51 5.79 27.27 -14.57
N GLY A 52 5.38 27.96 -13.50
CA GLY A 52 3.98 28.38 -13.30
C GLY A 52 3.03 27.28 -12.81
N ALA A 53 3.49 26.04 -12.62
CA ALA A 53 2.65 24.97 -12.08
C ALA A 53 2.35 25.17 -10.59
N ARG A 54 1.08 25.03 -10.22
CA ARG A 54 0.67 24.99 -8.80
C ARG A 54 1.03 23.64 -8.19
N ILE A 55 2.19 23.58 -7.55
CA ILE A 55 2.69 22.37 -6.88
C ILE A 55 1.89 22.10 -5.60
N ARG A 56 1.32 20.90 -5.49
CA ARG A 56 0.60 20.46 -4.28
C ARG A 56 1.60 19.97 -3.22
N ARG A 57 1.19 20.01 -1.95
CA ARG A 57 1.99 19.49 -0.84
C ARG A 57 1.79 17.99 -0.65
N VAL A 58 2.82 17.31 -0.16
CA VAL A 58 2.68 15.99 0.46
C VAL A 58 1.69 16.11 1.60
N HIS A 59 0.70 15.22 1.66
CA HIS A 59 -0.31 15.27 2.70
C HIS A 59 0.21 14.67 4.00
N ARG A 60 0.83 13.48 3.92
CA ARG A 60 1.38 12.77 5.08
C ARG A 60 2.52 11.84 4.65
N VAL A 61 3.54 11.70 5.48
CA VAL A 61 4.55 10.64 5.37
C VAL A 61 4.09 9.44 6.20
N LEU A 62 4.11 8.24 5.61
CA LEU A 62 3.47 7.06 6.19
C LEU A 62 4.41 6.22 7.07
N GLU A 63 5.72 6.37 6.90
CA GLU A 63 6.73 5.57 7.58
C GLU A 63 7.91 6.45 8.03
N GLU A 64 8.59 6.07 9.11
CA GLU A 64 9.81 6.76 9.57
C GLU A 64 11.05 6.33 8.79
N ARG A 65 11.03 5.12 8.22
CA ARG A 65 12.13 4.55 7.43
C ARG A 65 11.62 4.19 6.03
N PRO A 66 12.46 4.28 4.98
CA PRO A 66 12.10 3.85 3.64
C PRO A 66 11.67 2.38 3.61
N SER A 67 10.53 2.08 2.97
CA SER A 67 10.11 0.70 2.70
C SER A 67 10.73 0.15 1.42
N ALA A 68 11.12 1.03 0.48
CA ALA A 68 11.97 0.65 -0.64
C ALA A 68 13.40 1.11 -0.38
N ASP A 69 14.35 0.18 -0.36
CA ASP A 69 15.76 0.55 -0.29
C ASP A 69 16.27 1.09 -1.64
N ARG A 70 17.50 1.59 -1.66
CA ARG A 70 18.11 2.14 -2.88
C ARG A 70 18.22 1.10 -4.00
N HIS A 71 18.40 -0.19 -3.69
CA HIS A 71 18.48 -1.24 -4.71
C HIS A 71 17.12 -1.45 -5.36
N LEU A 72 16.06 -1.55 -4.56
CA LEU A 72 14.71 -1.74 -5.06
C LEU A 72 14.21 -0.53 -5.86
N LEU A 73 14.57 0.69 -5.49
CA LEU A 73 14.28 1.88 -6.31
C LEU A 73 14.95 1.81 -7.68
N ARG A 74 16.22 1.39 -7.76
CA ARG A 74 16.93 1.22 -9.04
C ARG A 74 16.34 0.09 -9.87
N LEU A 75 16.08 -1.06 -9.25
CA LEU A 75 15.49 -2.22 -9.92
C LEU A 75 14.09 -1.90 -10.44
N SER A 76 13.23 -1.29 -9.62
CA SER A 76 11.88 -0.93 -10.02
C SER A 76 11.87 0.08 -11.17
N ARG A 77 12.82 1.02 -11.19
CA ARG A 77 13.01 1.94 -12.31
C ARG A 77 13.40 1.18 -13.58
N TRP A 78 14.39 0.29 -13.51
CA TRP A 78 14.81 -0.53 -14.64
C TRP A 78 13.67 -1.40 -15.18
N VAL A 79 12.91 -2.08 -14.31
CA VAL A 79 11.74 -2.88 -14.70
C VAL A 79 10.68 -2.01 -15.39
N ALA A 80 10.39 -0.84 -14.84
CA ALA A 80 9.40 0.07 -15.41
C ALA A 80 9.82 0.53 -16.82
N ASP A 81 11.10 0.88 -17.00
CA ASP A 81 11.63 1.33 -18.28
C ASP A 81 11.65 0.16 -19.30
N TYR A 82 12.07 -1.03 -18.88
CA TYR A 82 12.17 -2.20 -19.77
C TYR A 82 10.80 -2.74 -20.21
N TYR A 83 9.84 -2.81 -19.29
CA TYR A 83 8.51 -3.36 -19.56
C TYR A 83 7.44 -2.30 -19.85
N LEU A 84 7.85 -1.06 -20.18
CA LEU A 84 6.96 0.06 -20.49
C LEU A 84 5.85 0.27 -19.45
N SER A 85 6.21 0.11 -18.18
CA SER A 85 5.31 0.24 -17.03
C SER A 85 5.58 1.54 -16.27
N SER A 86 4.95 1.72 -15.11
CA SER A 86 5.29 2.81 -14.18
C SER A 86 6.04 2.29 -12.97
N GLN A 87 7.05 3.04 -12.53
CA GLN A 87 7.83 2.67 -11.34
C GLN A 87 6.94 2.49 -10.10
N GLY A 88 5.90 3.32 -9.95
CA GLY A 88 4.96 3.19 -8.84
C GLY A 88 4.14 1.89 -8.88
N LEU A 89 3.75 1.41 -10.06
CA LEU A 89 3.08 0.10 -10.20
C LEU A 89 4.02 -1.06 -9.90
N VAL A 90 5.28 -0.95 -10.32
CA VAL A 90 6.31 -1.95 -10.02
C VAL A 90 6.57 -2.00 -8.51
N LEU A 91 6.78 -0.85 -7.86
CA LEU A 91 6.99 -0.76 -6.41
C LEU A 91 5.81 -1.30 -5.61
N ARG A 92 4.57 -0.98 -6.02
CA ARG A 92 3.36 -1.53 -5.40
C ARG A 92 3.27 -3.05 -5.51
N THR A 93 3.76 -3.62 -6.60
CA THR A 93 3.76 -5.07 -6.81
C THR A 93 4.90 -5.76 -6.06
N ALA A 94 6.06 -5.10 -5.96
CA ALA A 94 7.26 -5.66 -5.34
C ALA A 94 7.22 -5.64 -3.81
N LEU A 95 6.56 -4.64 -3.22
CA LEU A 95 6.47 -4.50 -1.77
C LEU A 95 5.16 -5.06 -1.24
N PRO A 96 5.17 -5.69 -0.05
CA PRO A 96 3.92 -5.98 0.64
C PRO A 96 3.18 -4.66 0.83
N ASN A 97 1.90 -4.64 0.50
CA ASN A 97 1.05 -3.47 0.69
C ASN A 97 0.45 -3.53 2.10
N PRO A 98 0.94 -2.79 3.11
CA PRO A 98 0.30 -2.77 4.43
C PRO A 98 -1.02 -1.98 4.43
N MET A 99 -1.49 -1.47 3.28
CA MET A 99 -2.79 -0.80 3.15
C MET A 99 -3.69 -1.52 2.15
N ALA A 100 -4.29 -2.62 2.61
CA ALA A 100 -5.71 -2.84 2.35
C ALA A 100 -6.52 -2.01 3.38
N ASP A 101 -6.32 -0.69 3.36
CA ASP A 101 -6.93 0.35 4.21
C ASP A 101 -6.08 0.86 5.39
N ALA A 102 -6.04 2.20 5.49
CA ALA A 102 -5.56 2.95 6.65
C ALA A 102 -6.57 2.87 7.81
N GLY A 103 -6.97 1.65 8.20
CA GLY A 103 -8.00 1.41 9.20
C GLY A 103 -7.93 -0.01 9.72
N ALA A 104 -7.14 -0.19 10.78
CA ALA A 104 -6.92 -1.43 11.51
C ALA A 104 -6.24 -2.55 10.69
N ASP A 105 -5.23 -3.18 11.29
CA ASP A 105 -4.98 -4.58 11.00
C ASP A 105 -6.35 -5.28 11.03
N PRO A 106 -6.75 -6.06 10.02
CA PRO A 106 -7.91 -6.90 10.16
C PRO A 106 -7.57 -7.86 11.31
N ILE A 107 -8.01 -7.53 12.52
CA ILE A 107 -8.00 -8.45 13.64
C ILE A 107 -8.79 -9.64 13.13
N LYS A 108 -8.09 -10.70 12.74
CA LYS A 108 -8.72 -11.93 12.29
C LYS A 108 -9.36 -12.55 13.52
N THR A 109 -10.59 -12.13 13.83
CA THR A 109 -11.36 -12.69 14.92
C THR A 109 -11.66 -14.13 14.58
N ARG A 110 -10.94 -15.04 15.22
CA ARG A 110 -11.17 -16.47 15.08
C ARG A 110 -12.21 -16.87 16.12
N ARG A 111 -13.44 -17.14 15.68
CA ARG A 111 -14.46 -17.76 16.54
C ARG A 111 -13.99 -19.18 16.88
N VAL A 112 -13.63 -19.39 18.14
CA VAL A 112 -13.29 -20.72 18.66
C VAL A 112 -14.46 -21.24 19.48
N LEU A 113 -14.78 -22.51 19.31
CA LEU A 113 -15.72 -23.23 20.16
C LEU A 113 -14.91 -24.22 20.98
N ARG A 114 -15.09 -24.18 22.30
CA ARG A 114 -14.57 -25.22 23.20
C ARG A 114 -15.72 -26.17 23.50
N LEU A 115 -15.50 -27.47 23.31
CA LEU A 115 -16.44 -28.48 23.76
C LEU A 115 -16.48 -28.46 25.29
N THR A 116 -17.64 -28.17 25.88
CA THR A 116 -17.88 -28.20 27.33
C THR A 116 -18.16 -29.60 27.85
N ARG A 117 -18.45 -30.53 26.95
CA ARG A 117 -18.63 -31.96 27.20
C ARG A 117 -17.93 -32.75 26.12
N GLU A 118 -17.41 -33.91 26.48
CA GLU A 118 -16.80 -34.83 25.53
C GLU A 118 -17.87 -35.34 24.55
N LEU A 119 -17.52 -35.41 23.26
CA LEU A 119 -18.39 -35.99 22.24
C LEU A 119 -17.92 -37.43 22.01
N PRO A 120 -18.73 -38.45 22.38
CA PRO A 120 -18.28 -39.84 22.34
C PRO A 120 -18.02 -40.40 20.93
N SER A 121 -18.46 -39.71 19.86
CA SER A 121 -18.18 -40.15 18.49
C SER A 121 -18.15 -38.99 17.49
N LEU A 122 -17.47 -39.21 16.36
CA LEU A 122 -17.42 -38.28 15.24
C LEU A 122 -18.80 -38.11 14.57
N THR A 123 -19.63 -39.16 14.57
CA THR A 123 -21.02 -39.09 14.06
C THR A 123 -21.86 -38.11 14.86
N LEU A 124 -21.76 -38.15 16.20
CA LEU A 124 -22.48 -37.23 17.08
C LEU A 124 -22.01 -35.77 16.88
N ARG A 125 -20.73 -35.57 16.58
CA ARG A 125 -20.20 -34.24 16.24
C ARG A 125 -20.85 -33.70 14.96
N ASP A 126 -20.95 -34.51 13.92
CA ASP A 126 -21.48 -34.08 12.63
C ASP A 126 -23.00 -33.80 12.68
N GLU A 127 -23.74 -34.52 13.53
CA GLU A 127 -25.15 -34.22 13.82
C GLU A 127 -25.31 -32.90 14.61
N VAL A 128 -24.54 -32.73 15.68
CA VAL A 128 -24.65 -31.56 16.59
C VAL A 128 -24.17 -30.27 15.92
N PHE A 129 -23.13 -30.34 15.09
CA PHE A 129 -22.57 -29.19 14.38
C PHE A 129 -22.91 -29.17 12.88
N GLY A 130 -23.83 -30.03 12.44
CA GLY A 130 -24.36 -30.03 11.09
C GLY A 130 -24.96 -28.67 10.75
N ARG A 131 -24.83 -28.25 9.49
CA ARG A 131 -25.44 -26.99 9.03
C ARG A 131 -26.95 -27.07 9.23
N ALA A 132 -27.54 -26.10 9.93
CA ALA A 132 -28.99 -26.02 10.10
C ALA A 132 -29.69 -26.03 8.73
N HIS A 133 -30.79 -26.78 8.62
CA HIS A 133 -31.59 -26.78 7.41
C HIS A 133 -32.13 -25.37 7.15
N ARG A 134 -31.87 -24.85 5.94
CA ARG A 134 -32.25 -23.51 5.52
C ARG A 134 -33.78 -23.39 5.61
N GLN A 135 -34.29 -22.63 6.58
CA GLN A 135 -35.71 -22.32 6.67
C GLN A 135 -36.08 -21.43 5.47
N ARG A 136 -37.16 -21.81 4.77
CA ARG A 136 -37.77 -21.06 3.65
C ARG A 136 -38.72 -20.00 4.19
#